data_AF-E4X6Q0-F1
#
_entry.id   AF-E4X6Q0-F1
#
_cell.length_a   1.000
_cell.length_b   1.000
_cell.length_c   1.000
_cell.angle_alpha   90.00
_cell.angle_beta   90.00
_cell.angle_gamma   90.00
#
_symmetry.space_group_name_H-M   'P 1'
#
loop_
_entity.id
_entity.type
_entity.pdbx_description
1 polymer ?
#
loop_
_entity_poly.entity_id
_entity_poly.type
_entity_poly.pdbx_seq_one_letter_code
_entity_poly.pdbx_strand_id
1 'polypeptide(L)'
;MVALLMSLGESKYYDAIIGFSTLATLLALKHARIQFADPKEGDSTVVRILRKILWTIATLRNAFVLGITSAILYTSGNNCPFADEVIDLNVTDPNAKDCITPTTISAISLPPIAFPDTNIELESGASAGILDMLTALGSGIIIVPFVAILQSIGIGKSLAERGNYQVNARNDFLAIGTGCFSRSSLNFESNAATQAGNLITAVVVMVSAVLLAEYFRWIPTAALAAVIMAAVGSMFDFAAVKEVWTLSKVESIPMILTFALSCVDFRIGIVVGIVTHIGMLLYAQNSPKITVASGPNKNFTLKVAHGIAFPVCETLLDRVNTLLKEEEMINLLVLDLNGVYMGDSSAARTLAKICNKMEEKEIKFKIVNCNETLSEMLKKFDIEVSDELPQYNGHASVTASSKLLAYNSRTASLAGSATNIHLSKE
;
A
#
# COMPACT_ATOMS: atom_id res chain seq x y z
N MET A 1 1.32 17.13 19.37
CA MET A 1 1.39 18.31 18.48
C MET A 1 1.15 19.62 19.23
N VAL A 2 0.07 19.75 20.02
CA VAL A 2 -0.21 20.98 20.81
C VAL A 2 0.91 21.32 21.81
N ALA A 3 1.41 20.32 22.56
CA ALA A 3 2.56 20.53 23.46
C ALA A 3 3.81 21.05 22.72
N LEU A 4 4.09 20.52 21.53
CA LEU A 4 5.23 20.92 20.70
C LEU A 4 5.08 22.37 20.19
N LEU A 5 3.86 22.77 19.83
CA LEU A 5 3.56 24.15 19.44
C LEU A 5 3.69 25.14 20.61
N MET A 6 3.36 24.70 21.84
CA MET A 6 3.53 25.52 23.04
C MET A 6 5.00 25.66 23.46
N SER A 7 5.82 24.63 23.24
CA SER A 7 7.25 24.60 23.55
C SER A 7 8.15 25.24 22.48
N LEU A 8 7.59 25.81 21.40
CA LEU A 8 8.37 26.46 20.33
C LEU A 8 9.29 27.58 20.85
N GLY A 9 8.86 28.29 21.90
CA GLY A 9 9.65 29.35 22.54
C GLY A 9 10.84 28.85 23.36
N GLU A 10 10.91 27.55 23.66
CA GLU A 10 12.00 26.91 24.40
C GLU A 10 13.03 26.25 23.47
N SER A 11 12.86 26.42 22.15
CA SER A 11 13.75 25.79 21.17
C SER A 11 15.15 26.41 21.16
N LYS A 12 16.16 25.55 21.16
CA LYS A 12 17.57 25.96 21.07
C LYS A 12 17.88 26.42 19.64
N TYR A 13 18.28 27.68 19.50
CA TYR A 13 18.51 28.30 18.19
C TYR A 13 19.59 27.58 17.36
N TYR A 14 20.67 27.12 18.01
CA TYR A 14 21.76 26.40 17.34
C TYR A 14 21.35 25.03 16.81
N ASP A 15 20.53 24.28 17.55
CA ASP A 15 19.96 23.01 17.08
C ASP A 15 19.06 23.24 15.86
N ALA A 16 18.28 24.32 15.84
CA ALA A 16 17.47 24.68 14.68
C ALA A 16 18.33 25.00 13.45
N ILE A 17 19.39 25.81 13.59
CA ILE A 17 20.30 26.13 12.47
C ILE A 17 20.94 24.86 11.90
N ILE A 18 21.48 24.00 12.77
CA ILE A 18 22.12 22.76 12.34
C ILE A 18 21.11 21.84 11.67
N GLY A 19 19.92 21.69 12.23
CA GLY A 19 18.84 20.89 11.65
C GLY A 19 18.45 21.38 10.25
N PHE A 20 18.15 22.67 10.08
CA PHE A 20 17.74 23.23 8.79
C PHE A 20 18.88 23.22 7.76
N SER A 21 20.11 23.55 8.15
CA SER A 21 21.28 23.53 7.27
C SER A 21 21.60 22.10 6.80
N THR A 22 21.54 21.13 7.71
CA THR A 22 21.70 19.70 7.41
C THR A 22 20.62 19.24 6.43
N LEU A 23 19.35 19.59 6.69
CA LEU A 23 18.23 19.23 5.83
C LEU A 23 18.39 19.80 4.42
N ALA A 24 18.71 21.09 4.29
CA ALA A 24 18.93 21.74 3.01
C ALA A 24 20.08 21.07 2.22
N THR A 25 21.19 20.76 2.90
CA THR A 25 22.35 20.09 2.30
C THR A 25 21.99 18.68 1.80
N LEU A 26 21.23 17.91 2.59
CA LEU A 26 20.77 16.57 2.19
C LEU A 26 19.85 16.62 0.97
N LEU A 27 18.94 17.58 0.90
CA LEU A 27 18.05 17.78 -0.25
C LEU A 27 18.83 18.21 -1.50
N ALA A 28 19.81 19.10 -1.36
CA ALA A 28 20.69 19.50 -2.45
C ALA A 28 21.51 18.31 -2.98
N LEU A 29 22.11 17.51 -2.11
CA LEU A 29 22.84 16.30 -2.49
C LEU A 29 21.94 15.24 -3.12
N LYS A 30 20.69 15.09 -2.65
CA LYS A 30 19.69 14.23 -3.28
C LYS A 30 19.42 14.68 -4.72
N HIS A 31 19.23 15.98 -4.95
CA HIS A 31 19.00 16.51 -6.29
C HIS A 31 20.23 16.33 -7.19
N ALA A 32 21.43 16.57 -6.64
CA ALA A 32 22.70 16.33 -7.34
C ALA A 32 22.85 14.86 -7.76
N ARG A 33 22.49 13.90 -6.90
CA ARG A 33 22.53 12.45 -7.23
C ARG A 33 21.78 12.13 -8.52
N ILE A 34 20.60 12.72 -8.70
CA ILE A 34 19.74 12.51 -9.88
C ILE A 34 20.38 13.14 -11.12
N GLN A 35 20.93 14.34 -11.01
CA GLN A 35 21.57 15.02 -12.13
C GLN A 35 22.88 14.36 -12.61
N PHE A 36 23.59 13.68 -11.70
CA PHE A 36 24.90 13.06 -11.96
C PHE A 36 24.85 11.53 -12.14
N ALA A 37 23.66 10.91 -12.22
CA ALA A 37 23.50 9.46 -12.31
C ALA A 37 24.20 8.83 -13.53
N ASP A 38 24.00 9.41 -14.72
CA ASP A 38 24.52 8.84 -15.97
C ASP A 38 25.54 9.75 -16.66
N PRO A 39 26.64 9.19 -17.20
CA PRO A 39 27.56 9.93 -18.06
C PRO A 39 26.86 10.30 -19.38
N LYS A 40 26.97 11.56 -19.80
CA LYS A 40 26.35 12.04 -21.03
C LYS A 40 27.23 11.70 -22.24
N GLU A 41 26.61 11.44 -23.39
CA GLU A 41 27.36 11.34 -24.66
C GLU A 41 28.15 12.63 -24.88
N GLY A 42 29.45 12.51 -25.14
CA GLY A 42 30.39 13.63 -25.28
C GLY A 42 31.17 14.02 -24.03
N ASP A 43 30.92 13.42 -22.86
CA ASP A 43 31.69 13.73 -21.64
C ASP A 43 33.17 13.28 -21.77
N SER A 44 34.11 14.20 -21.50
CA SER A 44 35.55 13.90 -21.42
C SER A 44 35.88 12.94 -20.28
N THR A 45 37.01 12.23 -20.35
CA THR A 45 37.42 11.25 -19.32
C THR A 45 37.46 11.86 -17.92
N VAL A 46 37.89 13.12 -17.79
CA VAL A 46 37.93 13.86 -16.52
C VAL A 46 36.51 14.12 -15.99
N VAL A 47 35.58 14.54 -16.86
CA VAL A 47 34.18 14.79 -16.49
C VAL A 47 33.50 13.50 -16.03
N ARG A 48 33.79 12.37 -16.69
CA ARG A 48 33.28 11.05 -16.27
C ARG A 48 33.77 10.65 -14.89
N ILE A 49 35.04 10.88 -14.58
CA ILE A 49 35.61 10.59 -13.25
C ILE A 49 34.97 11.49 -12.20
N LEU A 50 34.90 12.80 -12.46
CA LEU A 50 34.31 13.77 -11.53
C LEU A 50 32.83 13.46 -11.25
N ARG A 51 32.06 13.09 -12.29
CA ARG A 51 30.66 12.68 -12.17
C ARG A 51 30.51 11.45 -11.28
N LYS A 52 31.36 10.43 -11.46
CA LYS A 52 31.36 9.25 -10.59
C LYS A 52 31.64 9.61 -9.13
N ILE A 53 32.63 10.46 -8.87
CA ILE A 53 32.96 10.92 -7.50
C ILE A 53 31.76 11.67 -6.90
N LEU A 54 31.16 12.62 -7.62
CA LEU A 54 30.00 13.37 -7.17
C LEU A 54 28.78 12.46 -6.91
N TRP A 55 28.54 11.47 -7.76
CA TRP A 55 27.48 10.48 -7.57
C TRP A 55 27.73 9.62 -6.32
N THR A 56 28.97 9.21 -6.08
CA THR A 56 29.34 8.45 -4.87
C THR A 56 29.13 9.30 -3.61
N ILE A 57 29.56 10.56 -3.59
CA ILE A 57 29.32 11.49 -2.47
C ILE A 57 27.81 11.69 -2.24
N ALA A 58 27.04 11.88 -3.31
CA ALA A 58 25.60 12.08 -3.24
C ALA A 58 24.83 10.82 -2.77
N THR A 59 25.37 9.64 -3.05
CA THR A 59 24.87 8.35 -2.52
C THR A 59 25.21 8.20 -1.03
N LEU A 60 26.42 8.61 -0.62
CA LEU A 60 26.86 8.65 0.78
C LEU A 60 26.40 9.89 1.55
N ARG A 61 25.44 10.67 1.01
CA ARG A 61 25.03 11.97 1.55
C ARG A 61 24.78 11.99 3.07
N ASN A 62 24.14 10.96 3.61
CA ASN A 62 23.82 10.89 5.04
C ASN A 62 25.10 10.79 5.89
N ALA A 63 26.00 9.86 5.54
CA ALA A 63 27.26 9.68 6.26
C ALA A 63 28.20 10.90 6.08
N PHE A 64 28.25 11.45 4.88
CA PHE A 64 29.09 12.60 4.56
C PHE A 64 28.67 13.85 5.33
N VAL A 65 27.38 14.20 5.31
CA VAL A 65 26.87 15.38 6.01
C VAL A 65 27.04 15.22 7.52
N LEU A 66 26.67 14.07 8.09
CA LEU A 66 26.84 13.84 9.53
C LEU A 66 28.31 13.86 9.96
N GLY A 67 29.21 13.31 9.14
CA GLY A 67 30.64 13.36 9.41
C GLY A 67 31.18 14.79 9.41
N ILE A 68 30.83 15.60 8.40
CA ILE A 68 31.26 17.01 8.37
C ILE A 68 30.71 17.78 9.56
N THR A 69 29.42 17.63 9.87
CA THR A 69 28.81 18.31 11.02
C THR A 69 29.47 17.90 12.34
N SER A 70 29.79 16.62 12.51
CA SER A 70 30.48 16.11 13.71
C SER A 70 31.93 16.60 13.80
N ALA A 71 32.65 16.65 12.66
CA ALA A 71 34.01 17.17 12.61
C ALA A 71 34.08 18.67 12.91
N ILE A 72 33.15 19.46 12.37
CA ILE A 72 33.04 20.89 12.67
C ILE A 72 32.81 21.08 14.16
N LEU A 73 31.91 20.30 14.76
CA LEU A 73 31.59 20.39 16.19
C LEU A 73 32.79 20.00 17.06
N TYR A 74 33.49 18.92 16.69
CA TYR A 74 34.73 18.49 17.35
C TYR A 74 35.81 19.58 17.31
N THR A 75 36.06 20.20 16.15
CA THR A 75 37.08 21.27 16.02
C THR A 75 36.69 22.58 16.69
N SER A 76 35.39 22.85 16.83
CA SER A 76 34.88 24.08 17.45
C SER A 76 34.87 24.01 18.98
N GLY A 77 35.20 22.85 19.56
CA GLY A 77 35.15 22.55 20.99
C GLY A 77 36.02 23.40 21.93
N ASN A 78 36.73 24.43 21.45
CA ASN A 78 37.44 25.40 22.30
C ASN A 78 36.89 26.84 22.26
N ASN A 79 36.04 27.20 21.29
CA ASN A 79 35.57 28.59 21.09
C ASN A 79 34.04 28.73 21.10
N CYS A 80 33.36 27.62 21.18
CA CYS A 80 31.93 27.53 21.32
C CYS A 80 31.67 27.24 22.83
N PRO A 81 30.65 27.83 23.50
CA PRO A 81 30.14 27.36 24.80
C PRO A 81 29.58 25.90 24.76
N PHE A 82 30.26 24.98 24.07
CA PHE A 82 29.74 23.74 23.47
C PHE A 82 30.56 22.49 23.85
N ALA A 83 31.55 22.58 24.74
CA ALA A 83 32.44 21.43 25.05
C ALA A 83 32.52 21.03 26.53
N ASP A 84 32.31 21.95 27.48
CA ASP A 84 32.49 21.62 28.90
C ASP A 84 31.41 20.66 29.44
N GLU A 85 30.23 20.59 28.81
CA GLU A 85 29.15 19.66 29.18
C GLU A 85 29.19 18.34 28.37
N VAL A 86 30.16 18.17 27.45
CA VAL A 86 30.36 16.92 26.69
C VAL A 86 31.18 15.90 27.49
N ILE A 87 31.88 16.34 28.54
CA ILE A 87 32.84 15.52 29.28
C ILE A 87 32.25 14.94 30.58
N ASP A 88 31.24 15.55 31.19
CA ASP A 88 30.56 14.97 32.34
C ASP A 88 29.24 14.30 31.95
N LEU A 89 29.28 12.97 31.84
CA LEU A 89 28.12 12.07 31.76
C LEU A 89 27.16 12.16 32.97
N ASN A 90 27.29 13.17 33.83
CA ASN A 90 26.55 13.34 35.08
C ASN A 90 26.14 14.79 35.40
N VAL A 91 26.37 15.77 34.52
CA VAL A 91 25.89 17.14 34.73
C VAL A 91 24.92 17.49 33.61
N THR A 92 23.64 17.22 33.84
CA THR A 92 22.57 18.02 33.24
C THR A 92 22.49 19.30 34.06
N ASP A 93 23.16 20.37 33.64
CA ASP A 93 22.84 21.69 34.19
C ASP A 93 21.52 22.17 33.54
N PRO A 94 20.43 22.30 34.31
CA PRO A 94 19.13 22.75 33.78
C PRO A 94 19.15 24.18 33.22
N ASN A 95 20.26 24.93 33.35
CA ASN A 95 20.41 26.29 32.80
C ASN A 95 21.18 26.37 31.47
N ALA A 96 21.66 25.25 30.91
CA ALA A 96 22.35 25.21 29.62
C ALA A 96 21.38 25.30 28.41
N LYS A 97 20.71 26.46 28.27
CA LYS A 97 19.77 26.75 27.17
C LYS A 97 20.44 26.87 25.79
N ASP A 98 21.76 27.00 25.73
CA ASP A 98 22.49 27.29 24.49
C ASP A 98 23.30 26.11 23.91
N CYS A 99 23.26 24.91 24.52
CA CYS A 99 24.12 23.79 24.15
C CYS A 99 23.44 22.78 23.21
N ILE A 100 24.16 22.32 22.17
CA ILE A 100 23.72 21.22 21.28
C ILE A 100 23.60 19.93 22.09
N THR A 101 22.57 19.14 21.81
CA THR A 101 22.45 17.79 22.39
C THR A 101 23.26 16.75 21.59
N PRO A 102 24.32 16.16 22.17
CA PRO A 102 25.09 15.08 21.55
C PRO A 102 24.31 13.76 21.60
N THR A 103 24.78 12.77 20.82
CA THR A 103 24.26 11.41 20.90
C THR A 103 24.95 10.64 22.03
N THR A 104 24.21 10.20 23.04
CA THR A 104 24.76 9.36 24.12
C THR A 104 24.84 7.91 23.67
N ILE A 105 26.06 7.43 23.40
CA ILE A 105 26.32 6.00 23.18
C ILE A 105 27.09 5.48 24.38
N SER A 106 26.40 4.73 25.24
CA SER A 106 26.99 3.96 26.33
C SER A 106 28.00 2.95 25.75
N ALA A 107 29.05 2.65 26.52
CA ALA A 107 30.14 1.76 26.10
C ALA A 107 29.61 0.50 25.38
N ILE A 108 30.13 0.24 24.18
CA ILE A 108 29.69 -0.87 23.33
C ILE A 108 30.24 -2.16 23.92
N SER A 109 29.42 -2.82 24.72
CA SER A 109 29.57 -4.22 25.08
C SER A 109 28.62 -5.06 24.23
N LEU A 110 28.93 -6.35 24.05
CA LEU A 110 27.95 -7.28 23.51
C LEU A 110 26.74 -7.26 24.46
N PRO A 111 25.52 -6.99 23.99
CA PRO A 111 24.37 -7.04 24.87
C PRO A 111 24.25 -8.47 25.43
N PRO A 112 24.00 -8.63 26.74
CA PRO A 112 23.79 -9.95 27.30
C PRO A 112 22.60 -10.61 26.61
N ILE A 113 22.74 -11.89 26.26
CA ILE A 113 21.61 -12.69 25.77
C ILE A 113 20.71 -12.92 26.98
N ALA A 114 19.65 -12.13 27.08
CA ALA A 114 18.65 -12.24 28.14
C ALA A 114 17.30 -12.66 27.53
N PHE A 115 16.57 -13.51 28.27
CA PHE A 115 15.16 -13.72 27.98
C PHE A 115 14.37 -12.50 28.43
N PRO A 116 13.26 -12.16 27.75
CA PRO A 116 12.40 -11.07 28.18
C PRO A 116 11.87 -11.36 29.59
N ASP A 117 12.09 -10.42 30.51
CA ASP A 117 11.60 -10.52 31.88
C ASP A 117 10.08 -10.57 31.91
N THR A 118 9.53 -11.54 32.62
CA THR A 118 8.07 -11.77 32.67
C THR A 118 7.37 -10.92 33.71
N ASN A 119 8.12 -10.30 34.62
CA ASN A 119 7.64 -9.41 35.67
C ASN A 119 8.56 -8.20 35.73
N ILE A 120 8.03 -7.01 35.40
CA ILE A 120 8.77 -5.75 35.46
C ILE A 120 8.28 -4.99 36.68
N GLU A 121 9.18 -4.57 37.56
CA GLU A 121 8.85 -3.60 38.60
C GLU A 121 8.77 -2.21 37.97
N LEU A 122 7.57 -1.64 37.96
CA LEU A 122 7.34 -0.25 37.54
C LEU A 122 7.95 0.70 38.58
N GLU A 123 8.30 1.91 38.16
CA GLU A 123 8.78 2.98 39.06
C GLU A 123 7.81 3.31 40.21
N SER A 124 6.54 2.92 40.07
CA SER A 124 5.50 3.01 41.11
C SER A 124 5.57 1.91 42.19
N GLY A 125 6.53 0.99 42.10
CA GLY A 125 6.67 -0.17 42.99
C GLY A 125 5.69 -1.32 42.71
N ALA A 126 4.89 -1.21 41.65
CA ALA A 126 3.98 -2.26 41.21
C ALA A 126 4.70 -3.23 40.26
N SER A 127 4.51 -4.54 40.45
CA SER A 127 4.98 -5.55 39.50
C SER A 127 3.96 -5.66 38.36
N ALA A 128 4.39 -5.34 37.14
CA ALA A 128 3.63 -5.57 35.92
C ALA A 128 3.98 -6.95 35.37
N GLY A 129 2.99 -7.83 35.32
CA GLY A 129 3.13 -9.15 34.70
C GLY A 129 3.01 -9.07 33.18
N ILE A 130 3.22 -10.19 32.50
CA ILE A 130 3.01 -10.32 31.04
C ILE A 130 1.64 -9.80 30.60
N LEU A 131 0.59 -10.05 31.39
CA LEU A 131 -0.77 -9.62 31.03
C LEU A 131 -0.90 -8.09 31.03
N ASP A 132 -0.25 -7.40 31.97
CA ASP A 132 -0.22 -5.93 32.02
C ASP A 132 0.54 -5.36 30.82
N MET A 133 1.62 -6.03 30.41
CA MET A 133 2.36 -5.66 29.19
C MET A 133 1.50 -5.86 27.93
N LEU A 134 0.83 -7.01 27.80
CA LEU A 134 -0.01 -7.31 26.64
C LEU A 134 -1.20 -6.34 26.56
N THR A 135 -1.81 -6.01 27.69
CA THR A 135 -2.88 -5.00 27.75
C THR A 135 -2.37 -3.60 27.43
N ALA A 136 -1.16 -3.24 27.86
CA ALA A 136 -0.52 -1.98 27.51
C ALA A 136 -0.19 -1.87 26.01
N LEU A 137 0.24 -2.96 25.36
CA LEU A 137 0.44 -3.00 23.90
C LEU A 137 -0.89 -2.95 23.14
N GLY A 138 -1.96 -3.50 23.74
CA GLY A 138 -3.32 -3.47 23.19
C GLY A 138 -3.39 -4.03 21.77
N SER A 139 -3.98 -3.25 20.85
CA SER A 139 -4.10 -3.65 19.43
C SER A 139 -2.76 -3.64 18.67
N GLY A 140 -1.70 -3.06 19.23
CA GLY A 140 -0.37 -3.03 18.63
C GLY A 140 0.22 -4.41 18.39
N ILE A 141 -0.15 -5.40 19.21
CA ILE A 141 0.30 -6.80 19.10
C ILE A 141 -0.06 -7.39 17.73
N ILE A 142 -1.22 -7.03 17.17
CA ILE A 142 -1.69 -7.56 15.89
C ILE A 142 -1.27 -6.63 14.75
N ILE A 143 -1.39 -5.31 14.95
CA ILE A 143 -1.16 -4.32 13.90
C ILE A 143 0.32 -4.28 13.49
N VAL A 144 1.26 -4.33 14.44
CA VAL A 144 2.69 -4.19 14.13
C VAL A 144 3.22 -5.36 13.26
N PRO A 145 3.01 -6.64 13.60
CA PRO A 145 3.41 -7.75 12.73
C PRO A 145 2.70 -7.73 11.38
N PHE A 146 1.41 -7.36 11.35
CA PHE A 146 0.65 -7.27 10.12
C PHE A 146 1.23 -6.23 9.15
N VAL A 147 1.51 -5.03 9.64
CA VAL A 147 2.16 -3.97 8.85
C VAL A 147 3.57 -4.39 8.42
N ALA A 148 4.34 -5.05 9.30
CA ALA A 148 5.68 -5.54 8.97
C ALA A 148 5.66 -6.54 7.80
N ILE A 149 4.70 -7.46 7.79
CA ILE A 149 4.51 -8.44 6.70
C ILE A 149 4.12 -7.73 5.40
N LEU A 150 3.14 -6.82 5.45
CA LEU A 150 2.73 -6.05 4.27
C LEU A 150 3.88 -5.23 3.70
N GLN A 151 4.70 -4.64 4.56
CA GLN A 151 5.90 -3.92 4.17
C GLN A 151 6.92 -4.84 3.48
N SER A 152 7.18 -6.04 4.03
CA SER A 152 8.09 -7.01 3.39
C SER A 152 7.62 -7.40 1.99
N ILE A 153 6.35 -7.80 1.87
CA ILE A 153 5.77 -8.23 0.58
C ILE A 153 5.77 -7.09 -0.43
N GLY A 154 5.48 -5.85 0.01
CA GLY A 154 5.52 -4.66 -0.83
C GLY A 154 6.91 -4.37 -1.38
N ILE A 155 7.94 -4.39 -0.50
CA ILE A 155 9.34 -4.23 -0.92
C ILE A 155 9.74 -5.36 -1.87
N GLY A 156 9.43 -6.61 -1.52
CA GLY A 156 9.73 -7.78 -2.33
C GLY A 156 9.17 -7.67 -3.74
N LYS A 157 7.86 -7.39 -3.88
CA LYS A 157 7.20 -7.23 -5.18
C LYS A 157 7.77 -6.08 -6.01
N SER A 158 7.96 -4.91 -5.39
CA SER A 158 8.50 -3.74 -6.12
C SER A 158 9.92 -3.98 -6.66
N LEU A 159 10.75 -4.75 -5.95
CA LEU A 159 12.07 -5.15 -6.43
C LEU A 159 12.00 -6.28 -7.46
N ALA A 160 11.06 -7.21 -7.32
CA ALA A 160 10.80 -8.27 -8.30
C ALA A 160 10.41 -7.72 -9.66
N GLU A 161 9.53 -6.71 -9.68
CA GLU A 161 9.12 -6.01 -10.89
C GLU A 161 10.30 -5.32 -11.58
N ARG A 162 11.19 -4.68 -10.80
CA ARG A 162 12.42 -4.05 -11.34
C ARG A 162 13.45 -5.07 -11.81
N GLY A 163 13.55 -6.21 -11.13
CA GLY A 163 14.54 -7.26 -11.38
C GLY A 163 14.08 -8.37 -12.30
N ASN A 164 12.85 -8.31 -12.83
CA ASN A 164 12.24 -9.36 -13.64
C ASN A 164 12.30 -10.77 -13.01
N TYR A 165 12.05 -10.86 -11.71
CA TYR A 165 11.94 -12.14 -11.00
C TYR A 165 10.61 -12.23 -10.25
N GLN A 166 10.21 -13.45 -9.87
CA GLN A 166 8.95 -13.70 -9.16
C GLN A 166 9.21 -13.85 -7.66
N VAL A 167 8.40 -13.18 -6.84
CA VAL A 167 8.43 -13.32 -5.38
C VAL A 167 7.27 -14.20 -4.92
N ASN A 168 7.59 -15.25 -4.17
CA ASN A 168 6.57 -16.09 -3.55
C ASN A 168 6.19 -15.52 -2.18
N ALA A 169 4.99 -14.92 -2.10
CA ALA A 169 4.47 -14.31 -0.88
C ALA A 169 4.40 -15.28 0.31
N ARG A 170 4.20 -16.60 0.07
CA ARG A 170 4.18 -17.60 1.14
C ARG A 170 5.56 -17.76 1.80
N ASN A 171 6.62 -17.79 1.00
CA ASN A 171 7.98 -17.93 1.52
C ASN A 171 8.43 -16.64 2.22
N ASP A 172 8.05 -15.49 1.68
CA ASP A 172 8.32 -14.18 2.31
C ASP A 172 7.57 -14.04 3.65
N PHE A 173 6.33 -14.53 3.73
CA PHE A 173 5.56 -14.59 4.97
C PHE A 173 6.23 -15.48 6.04
N LEU A 174 6.79 -16.63 5.66
CA LEU A 174 7.45 -17.54 6.61
C LEU A 174 8.82 -17.03 7.06
N ALA A 175 9.51 -16.27 6.21
CA ALA A 175 10.83 -15.73 6.53
C ALA A 175 10.79 -14.55 7.53
N ILE A 176 9.60 -13.97 7.79
CA ILE A 176 9.31 -12.81 8.67
C ILE A 176 10.55 -11.90 8.84
N GLY A 177 10.88 -11.17 7.78
CA GLY A 177 11.93 -10.15 7.79
C GLY A 177 11.30 -8.76 7.73
N THR A 178 11.63 -7.87 8.65
CA THR A 178 11.32 -6.45 8.49
C THR A 178 12.25 -5.83 7.46
N GLY A 179 11.83 -5.82 6.19
CA GLY A 179 12.57 -5.19 5.11
C GLY A 179 12.62 -3.66 5.22
N CYS A 180 13.73 -3.04 4.86
CA CYS A 180 13.85 -1.58 4.74
C CYS A 180 13.97 -1.18 3.26
N PHE A 181 12.98 -0.47 2.72
CA PHE A 181 12.94 -0.09 1.30
C PHE A 181 14.22 0.62 0.83
N SER A 182 14.70 1.59 1.63
CA SER A 182 15.90 2.36 1.31
C SER A 182 17.15 1.47 1.19
N ARG A 183 17.36 0.53 2.11
CA ARG A 183 18.52 -0.38 2.10
C ARG A 183 18.43 -1.40 0.98
N SER A 184 17.26 -2.00 0.78
CA SER A 184 17.06 -3.00 -0.26
C SER A 184 17.17 -2.41 -1.68
N SER A 185 16.66 -1.19 -1.90
CA SER A 185 16.81 -0.48 -3.18
C SER A 185 18.27 -0.15 -3.47
N LEU A 186 19.05 0.30 -2.48
CA LEU A 186 20.48 0.56 -2.67
C LEU A 186 21.27 -0.71 -2.96
N ASN A 187 20.94 -1.83 -2.31
CA ASN A 187 21.58 -3.12 -2.57
C ASN A 187 21.27 -3.61 -3.99
N PHE A 188 20.02 -3.43 -4.44
CA PHE A 188 19.60 -3.72 -5.81
C PHE A 188 20.32 -2.83 -6.85
N GLU A 189 20.38 -1.51 -6.62
CA GLU A 189 21.12 -0.56 -7.47
C GLU A 189 22.64 -0.84 -7.50
N SER A 190 23.18 -1.44 -6.44
CA SER A 190 24.58 -1.87 -6.36
C SER A 190 24.85 -3.19 -7.07
N ASN A 191 23.86 -3.76 -7.77
CA ASN A 191 23.92 -5.06 -8.45
C ASN A 191 24.28 -6.24 -7.52
N ALA A 192 23.86 -6.18 -6.25
CA ALA A 192 24.08 -7.30 -5.34
C ALA A 192 23.15 -8.48 -5.69
N ALA A 193 23.72 -9.54 -6.24
CA ALA A 193 22.96 -10.70 -6.72
C ALA A 193 22.59 -11.72 -5.63
N THR A 194 23.24 -11.68 -4.45
CA THR A 194 23.04 -12.68 -3.39
C THR A 194 22.84 -12.03 -2.02
N GLN A 195 22.27 -12.79 -1.08
CA GLN A 195 22.09 -12.37 0.31
C GLN A 195 23.42 -12.11 1.05
N ALA A 196 24.56 -12.54 0.49
CA ALA A 196 25.87 -12.26 1.05
C ALA A 196 26.16 -10.75 1.15
N GLY A 197 25.53 -9.90 0.32
CA GLY A 197 25.63 -8.44 0.45
C GLY A 197 25.13 -7.92 1.82
N ASN A 198 24.09 -8.56 2.37
CA ASN A 198 23.59 -8.21 3.71
C ASN A 198 24.57 -8.66 4.81
N LEU A 199 25.25 -9.79 4.62
CA LEU A 199 26.28 -10.27 5.57
C LEU A 199 27.46 -9.29 5.62
N ILE A 200 27.96 -8.84 4.45
CA ILE A 200 29.02 -7.83 4.37
C ILE A 200 28.56 -6.54 5.06
N THR A 201 27.34 -6.10 4.80
CA THR A 201 26.76 -4.90 5.43
C THR A 201 26.70 -5.05 6.95
N ALA A 202 26.31 -6.21 7.48
CA ALA A 202 26.27 -6.49 8.92
C ALA A 202 27.67 -6.42 9.55
N VAL A 203 28.68 -7.00 8.90
CA VAL A 203 30.08 -6.92 9.36
C VAL A 203 30.57 -5.48 9.38
N VAL A 204 30.30 -4.70 8.32
CA VAL A 204 30.67 -3.28 8.24
C VAL A 204 30.01 -2.48 9.36
N VAL A 205 28.74 -2.73 9.66
CA VAL A 205 28.02 -2.08 10.77
C VAL A 205 28.65 -2.45 12.11
N MET A 206 28.97 -3.72 12.34
CA MET A 206 29.59 -4.19 13.58
C MET A 206 30.98 -3.56 13.79
N VAL A 207 31.82 -3.54 12.77
CA VAL A 207 33.14 -2.90 12.80
C VAL A 207 33.01 -1.40 13.00
N SER A 208 32.08 -0.75 12.30
CA SER A 208 31.84 0.70 12.47
C SER A 208 31.36 1.02 13.88
N ALA A 209 30.51 0.19 14.49
CA ALA A 209 30.07 0.40 15.85
C ALA A 209 31.26 0.41 16.82
N VAL A 210 32.16 -0.58 16.74
CA VAL A 210 33.31 -0.69 17.65
C VAL A 210 34.36 0.39 17.39
N LEU A 211 34.69 0.70 16.14
CA LEU A 211 35.79 1.61 15.79
C LEU A 211 35.37 3.09 15.78
N LEU A 212 34.14 3.41 15.37
CA LEU A 212 33.65 4.79 15.25
C LEU A 212 32.78 5.22 16.45
N ALA A 213 32.70 4.39 17.50
CA ALA A 213 31.92 4.67 18.72
C ALA A 213 32.18 6.07 19.28
N GLU A 214 33.46 6.43 19.42
CA GLU A 214 33.89 7.71 19.98
C GLU A 214 33.54 8.88 19.06
N TYR A 215 33.55 8.64 17.75
CA TYR A 215 33.19 9.65 16.76
C TYR A 215 31.68 9.93 16.75
N PHE A 216 30.85 8.89 16.91
CA PHE A 216 29.39 9.04 16.91
C PHE A 216 28.85 9.88 18.08
N ARG A 217 29.60 10.03 19.17
CA ARG A 217 29.23 10.91 20.29
C ARG A 217 29.05 12.37 19.86
N TRP A 218 29.81 12.80 18.85
CA TRP A 218 29.79 14.17 18.34
C TRP A 218 28.66 14.47 17.35
N ILE A 219 27.82 13.49 17.02
CA ILE A 219 26.70 13.69 16.10
C ILE A 219 25.58 14.47 16.81
N PRO A 220 25.18 15.66 16.31
CA PRO A 220 24.06 16.40 16.86
C PRO A 220 22.74 15.66 16.62
N THR A 221 21.89 15.57 17.63
CA THR A 221 20.54 14.98 17.49
C THR A 221 19.68 15.71 16.45
N ALA A 222 19.84 17.03 16.33
CA ALA A 222 19.16 17.86 15.33
C ALA A 222 19.55 17.50 13.89
N ALA A 223 20.81 17.14 13.66
CA ALA A 223 21.29 16.67 12.36
C ALA A 223 20.72 15.28 12.03
N LEU A 224 20.62 14.39 13.03
CA LEU A 224 19.97 13.09 12.86
C LEU A 224 18.47 13.24 12.55
N ALA A 225 17.78 14.15 13.23
CA ALA A 225 16.39 14.49 12.93
C ALA A 225 16.22 14.98 11.49
N ALA A 226 17.12 15.83 11.00
CA ALA A 226 17.13 16.28 9.61
C ALA A 226 17.30 15.13 8.60
N VAL A 227 18.15 14.14 8.89
CA VAL A 227 18.30 12.92 8.08
C VAL A 227 16.99 12.13 8.01
N ILE A 228 16.31 11.96 9.13
CA ILE A 228 15.01 11.27 9.18
C ILE A 228 13.95 12.05 8.39
N MET A 229 13.86 13.36 8.58
CA MET A 229 12.93 14.23 7.84
C MET A 229 13.16 14.16 6.33
N ALA A 230 14.42 14.20 5.89
CA ALA A 230 14.77 14.05 4.47
C ALA A 230 14.37 12.66 3.91
N ALA A 231 14.50 11.61 4.72
CA ALA A 231 14.10 10.26 4.34
C ALA A 231 12.58 10.12 4.23
N VAL A 232 11.83 10.53 5.25
CA VAL A 232 10.35 10.45 5.27
C VAL A 232 9.74 11.30 4.15
N GLY A 233 10.27 12.50 3.91
CA GLY A 233 9.81 13.36 2.81
C GLY A 233 9.98 12.72 1.43
N SER A 234 10.91 11.76 1.27
CA SER A 234 11.07 11.01 0.03
C SER A 234 10.13 9.80 -0.13
N MET A 235 9.46 9.39 0.96
CA MET A 235 8.50 8.27 0.92
C MET A 235 7.12 8.71 0.43
N PHE A 236 6.82 10.01 0.43
CA PHE A 236 5.54 10.53 -0.04
C PHE A 236 5.55 10.70 -1.56
N ASP A 237 4.76 9.89 -2.26
CA ASP A 237 4.59 9.97 -3.72
C ASP A 237 3.33 10.77 -4.09
N PHE A 238 3.52 12.07 -4.34
CA PHE A 238 2.43 12.95 -4.77
C PHE A 238 1.88 12.60 -6.16
N ALA A 239 2.68 11.98 -7.04
CA ALA A 239 2.23 11.62 -8.38
C ALA A 239 1.21 10.47 -8.32
N ALA A 240 1.49 9.45 -7.52
CA ALA A 240 0.57 8.33 -7.29
C ALA A 240 -0.77 8.79 -6.68
N VAL A 241 -0.74 9.71 -5.71
CA VAL A 241 -1.96 10.29 -5.12
C VAL A 241 -2.79 11.04 -6.17
N LYS A 242 -2.12 11.82 -7.03
CA LYS A 242 -2.78 12.56 -8.11
C LYS A 242 -3.40 11.63 -9.14
N GLU A 243 -2.69 10.56 -9.50
CA GLU A 243 -3.16 9.55 -10.44
C GLU A 243 -4.47 8.91 -9.96
N VAL A 244 -4.50 8.40 -8.72
CA VAL A 244 -5.72 7.80 -8.12
C VAL A 244 -6.88 8.80 -8.12
N TRP A 245 -6.60 10.07 -7.79
CA TRP A 245 -7.61 11.14 -7.81
C TRP A 245 -8.19 11.40 -9.20
N THR A 246 -7.36 11.33 -10.24
CA THR A 246 -7.80 11.53 -11.63
C THR A 246 -8.54 10.32 -12.20
N LEU A 247 -8.21 9.10 -11.76
CA LEU A 247 -8.85 7.87 -12.25
C LEU A 247 -10.23 7.66 -11.63
N SER A 248 -10.34 7.73 -10.29
CA SER A 248 -11.61 7.50 -9.61
C SER A 248 -11.70 8.26 -8.28
N LYS A 249 -12.67 9.17 -8.22
CA LYS A 249 -13.00 9.90 -6.98
C LYS A 249 -13.48 8.96 -5.86
N VAL A 250 -14.12 7.85 -6.22
CA VAL A 250 -14.63 6.87 -5.25
C VAL A 250 -13.47 6.11 -4.61
N GLU A 251 -12.46 5.72 -5.40
CA GLU A 251 -11.26 5.02 -4.90
C GLU A 251 -10.34 5.94 -4.09
N SER A 252 -10.49 7.26 -4.24
CA SER A 252 -9.76 8.24 -3.44
C SER A 252 -10.27 8.37 -2.00
N ILE A 253 -11.51 7.97 -1.71
CA ILE A 253 -12.12 8.06 -0.38
C ILE A 253 -11.34 7.25 0.67
N PRO A 254 -11.10 5.93 0.50
CA PRO A 254 -10.35 5.15 1.50
C PRO A 254 -8.94 5.69 1.69
N MET A 255 -8.29 6.19 0.64
CA MET A 255 -6.96 6.81 0.72
C MET A 255 -6.95 8.03 1.64
N ILE A 256 -7.85 9.00 1.42
CA ILE A 256 -7.93 10.22 2.24
C ILE A 256 -8.33 9.91 3.66
N LEU A 257 -9.32 9.03 3.85
CA LEU A 257 -9.80 8.66 5.17
C LEU A 257 -8.72 7.96 5.99
N THR A 258 -8.01 7.01 5.39
CA THR A 258 -6.88 6.31 6.04
C THR A 258 -5.78 7.30 6.40
N PHE A 259 -5.40 8.21 5.50
CA PHE A 259 -4.37 9.22 5.75
C PHE A 259 -4.76 10.17 6.89
N ALA A 260 -5.95 10.76 6.83
CA ALA A 260 -6.42 11.73 7.82
C ALA A 260 -6.53 11.12 9.23
N LEU A 261 -7.05 9.91 9.33
CA LEU A 261 -7.17 9.22 10.63
C LEU A 261 -5.83 8.71 11.14
N SER A 262 -4.91 8.32 10.25
CA SER A 262 -3.56 7.90 10.65
C SER A 262 -2.73 9.03 11.25
N CYS A 263 -3.01 10.29 10.88
CA CYS A 263 -2.39 11.46 11.50
C CYS A 263 -2.81 11.66 12.97
N VAL A 264 -3.96 11.11 13.37
CA VAL A 264 -4.45 11.16 14.77
C VAL A 264 -3.95 9.94 15.53
N ASP A 265 -4.26 8.74 15.04
CA ASP A 265 -3.72 7.48 15.53
C ASP A 265 -3.62 6.51 14.34
N PHE A 266 -2.40 6.12 13.99
CA PHE A 266 -2.13 5.20 12.89
C PHE A 266 -2.88 3.87 13.02
N ARG A 267 -3.16 3.40 14.24
CA ARG A 267 -3.93 2.16 14.49
C ARG A 267 -5.37 2.30 14.02
N ILE A 268 -6.00 3.43 14.34
CA ILE A 268 -7.37 3.73 13.91
C ILE A 268 -7.41 3.92 12.40
N GLY A 269 -6.44 4.65 11.84
CA GLY A 269 -6.35 4.87 10.40
C GLY A 269 -6.29 3.57 9.60
N ILE A 270 -5.45 2.62 10.00
CA ILE A 270 -5.34 1.30 9.35
C ILE A 270 -6.67 0.53 9.42
N VAL A 271 -7.28 0.44 10.61
CA VAL A 271 -8.53 -0.32 10.79
C VAL A 271 -9.66 0.28 9.96
N VAL A 272 -9.84 1.59 10.02
CA VAL A 272 -10.89 2.27 9.24
C VAL A 272 -10.64 2.14 7.74
N GLY A 273 -9.38 2.27 7.30
CA GLY A 273 -9.00 2.06 5.90
C GLY A 273 -9.41 0.67 5.38
N ILE A 274 -9.08 -0.37 6.14
CA ILE A 274 -9.45 -1.76 5.81
C ILE A 274 -10.98 -1.91 5.76
N VAL A 275 -11.69 -1.44 6.77
CA VAL A 275 -13.16 -1.57 6.85
C VAL A 275 -13.84 -0.81 5.71
N THR A 276 -13.41 0.42 5.41
CA THR A 276 -13.97 1.20 4.30
C THR A 276 -13.70 0.53 2.96
N HIS A 277 -12.49 0.03 2.72
CA HIS A 277 -12.15 -0.65 1.47
C HIS A 277 -12.94 -1.96 1.29
N ILE A 278 -13.07 -2.77 2.36
CA ILE A 278 -13.91 -3.97 2.35
C ILE A 278 -15.39 -3.58 2.10
N GLY A 279 -15.89 -2.55 2.77
CA GLY A 279 -17.26 -2.08 2.58
C GLY A 279 -17.54 -1.65 1.14
N MET A 280 -16.60 -0.95 0.50
CA MET A 280 -16.70 -0.59 -0.92
C MET A 280 -16.70 -1.81 -1.83
N LEU A 281 -15.81 -2.78 -1.57
CA LEU A 281 -15.76 -4.02 -2.33
C LEU A 281 -17.08 -4.81 -2.20
N LEU A 282 -17.62 -4.94 -0.99
CA LEU A 282 -18.90 -5.59 -0.73
C LEU A 282 -20.05 -4.84 -1.40
N TYR A 283 -20.07 -3.51 -1.34
CA TYR A 283 -21.10 -2.70 -2.01
C TYR A 283 -21.06 -2.88 -3.53
N ALA A 284 -19.86 -2.90 -4.13
CA ALA A 284 -19.68 -3.16 -5.56
C ALA A 284 -20.14 -4.58 -5.95
N GLN A 285 -19.85 -5.58 -5.10
CA GLN A 285 -20.33 -6.95 -5.31
C GLN A 285 -21.85 -7.10 -5.15
N ASN A 286 -22.47 -6.33 -4.24
CA ASN A 286 -23.90 -6.39 -3.96
C ASN A 286 -24.78 -5.62 -4.96
N SER A 287 -24.20 -4.90 -5.92
CA SER A 287 -24.94 -4.13 -6.93
C SER A 287 -24.81 -4.75 -8.33
N PRO A 288 -25.34 -5.96 -8.56
CA PRO A 288 -25.17 -6.69 -9.80
C PRO A 288 -25.88 -5.95 -10.95
N LYS A 289 -25.14 -5.67 -12.02
CA LYS A 289 -25.75 -5.16 -13.25
C LYS A 289 -26.44 -6.31 -13.99
N ILE A 290 -27.77 -6.37 -13.86
CA ILE A 290 -28.64 -7.30 -14.59
C ILE A 290 -29.30 -6.52 -15.72
N THR A 291 -28.94 -6.83 -16.96
CA THR A 291 -29.51 -6.19 -18.15
C THR A 291 -30.54 -7.10 -18.79
N VAL A 292 -31.65 -6.53 -19.24
CA VAL A 292 -32.72 -7.27 -19.92
C VAL A 292 -32.70 -6.87 -21.39
N ALA A 293 -32.52 -7.85 -22.27
CA ALA A 293 -32.64 -7.68 -23.70
C ALA A 293 -33.92 -8.34 -24.20
N SER A 294 -34.71 -7.63 -25.00
CA SER A 294 -35.90 -8.20 -25.66
C SER A 294 -35.55 -8.66 -27.07
N GLY A 295 -36.03 -9.85 -27.44
CA GLY A 295 -35.88 -10.48 -28.73
C GLY A 295 -37.23 -10.67 -29.46
N PRO A 296 -37.20 -11.16 -30.70
CA PRO A 296 -38.42 -11.44 -31.47
C PRO A 296 -39.30 -12.48 -30.77
N ASN A 297 -40.61 -12.48 -31.05
CA ASN A 297 -41.61 -13.41 -30.50
C ASN A 297 -41.73 -13.42 -28.97
N LYS A 298 -41.61 -12.26 -28.30
CA LYS A 298 -41.71 -12.15 -26.81
C LYS A 298 -40.70 -13.04 -26.08
N ASN A 299 -39.50 -13.15 -26.66
CA ASN A 299 -38.37 -13.83 -26.05
C ASN A 299 -37.51 -12.80 -25.32
N PHE A 300 -37.06 -13.11 -24.11
CA PHE A 300 -36.26 -12.21 -23.29
C PHE A 300 -34.95 -12.87 -22.88
N THR A 301 -33.89 -12.08 -22.82
CA THR A 301 -32.58 -12.53 -22.36
C THR A 301 -32.12 -11.66 -21.19
N LEU A 302 -31.98 -12.28 -20.03
CA LEU A 302 -31.39 -11.70 -18.82
C LEU A 302 -29.90 -11.95 -18.85
N LYS A 303 -29.11 -10.87 -18.94
CA LYS A 303 -27.64 -10.93 -18.85
C LYS A 303 -27.20 -10.54 -17.46
N VAL A 304 -26.43 -11.41 -16.81
CA VAL A 304 -25.83 -11.15 -15.50
C VAL A 304 -24.34 -10.88 -15.67
N ALA A 305 -23.90 -9.69 -15.28
CA ALA A 305 -22.53 -9.23 -15.51
C ALA A 305 -21.54 -9.54 -14.37
N HIS A 306 -22.00 -10.04 -13.22
CA HIS A 306 -21.18 -10.25 -12.01
C HIS A 306 -21.46 -11.63 -11.40
N GLY A 307 -20.58 -12.10 -10.51
CA GLY A 307 -20.78 -13.31 -9.74
C GLY A 307 -22.14 -13.35 -9.02
N ILE A 308 -22.79 -14.50 -9.04
CA ILE A 308 -24.05 -14.73 -8.33
C ILE A 308 -23.69 -15.45 -7.04
N ALA A 309 -23.48 -14.70 -5.96
CA ALA A 309 -23.34 -15.26 -4.62
C ALA A 309 -24.60 -15.01 -3.81
N PHE A 310 -24.69 -15.56 -2.59
CA PHE A 310 -25.80 -15.37 -1.65
C PHE A 310 -26.42 -13.95 -1.63
N PRO A 311 -25.65 -12.84 -1.58
CA PRO A 311 -26.25 -11.49 -1.51
C PRO A 311 -27.01 -11.06 -2.78
N VAL A 312 -26.62 -11.59 -3.94
CA VAL A 312 -27.13 -11.20 -5.27
C VAL A 312 -28.34 -12.03 -5.69
N CYS A 313 -28.53 -13.20 -5.08
CA CYS A 313 -29.58 -14.16 -5.41
C CYS A 313 -30.99 -13.54 -5.35
N GLU A 314 -31.28 -12.77 -4.30
CA GLU A 314 -32.58 -12.12 -4.13
C GLU A 314 -32.81 -11.04 -5.19
N THR A 315 -31.79 -10.24 -5.53
CA THR A 315 -31.91 -9.23 -6.59
C THR A 315 -32.20 -9.87 -7.95
N LEU A 316 -31.62 -11.03 -8.24
CA LEU A 316 -31.92 -11.77 -9.47
C LEU A 316 -33.37 -12.26 -9.48
N LEU A 317 -33.84 -12.85 -8.37
CA LEU A 317 -35.23 -13.27 -8.21
C LEU A 317 -36.20 -12.10 -8.38
N ASP A 318 -35.95 -10.98 -7.72
CA ASP A 318 -36.77 -9.79 -7.82
C ASP A 318 -36.80 -9.25 -9.24
N ARG A 319 -35.66 -9.24 -9.94
CA ARG A 319 -35.63 -8.79 -11.34
C ARG A 319 -36.45 -9.70 -12.25
N VAL A 320 -36.33 -11.01 -12.08
CA VAL A 320 -37.15 -11.99 -12.81
C VAL A 320 -38.64 -11.80 -12.48
N ASN A 321 -38.99 -11.62 -11.21
CA ASN A 321 -40.37 -11.41 -10.78
C ASN A 321 -40.96 -10.12 -11.33
N THR A 322 -40.19 -9.04 -11.39
CA THR A 322 -40.60 -7.77 -11.99
C THR A 322 -40.83 -7.93 -13.48
N LEU A 323 -39.97 -8.64 -14.21
CA LEU A 323 -40.20 -8.92 -15.63
C LEU A 323 -41.48 -9.74 -15.88
N LEU A 324 -41.73 -10.74 -15.04
CA LEU A 324 -42.96 -11.54 -15.10
C LEU A 324 -44.23 -10.72 -14.78
N LYS A 325 -44.10 -9.54 -14.16
CA LYS A 325 -45.22 -8.62 -13.87
C LYS A 325 -45.38 -7.55 -14.95
N GLU A 326 -44.28 -7.09 -15.55
CA GLU A 326 -44.28 -6.05 -16.58
C GLU A 326 -44.76 -6.58 -17.93
N GLU A 327 -44.48 -7.85 -18.24
CA GLU A 327 -44.84 -8.48 -19.52
C GLU A 327 -46.00 -9.47 -19.37
N GLU A 328 -47.09 -9.25 -20.12
CA GLU A 328 -48.28 -10.12 -20.09
C GLU A 328 -48.03 -11.52 -20.68
N MET A 329 -47.07 -11.65 -21.59
CA MET A 329 -46.76 -12.93 -22.27
C MET A 329 -45.26 -13.05 -22.54
N ILE A 330 -44.64 -14.14 -22.07
CA ILE A 330 -43.24 -14.48 -22.29
C ILE A 330 -43.17 -15.92 -22.84
N ASN A 331 -42.63 -16.08 -24.05
CA ASN A 331 -42.54 -17.39 -24.70
C ASN A 331 -41.25 -18.16 -24.35
N LEU A 332 -40.14 -17.44 -24.24
CA LEU A 332 -38.83 -17.96 -23.86
C LEU A 332 -38.08 -16.94 -23.02
N LEU A 333 -37.59 -17.36 -21.87
CA LEU A 333 -36.68 -16.59 -21.03
C LEU A 333 -35.31 -17.26 -21.00
N VAL A 334 -34.29 -16.55 -21.45
CA VAL A 334 -32.90 -17.00 -21.47
C VAL A 334 -32.13 -16.28 -20.38
N LEU A 335 -31.45 -17.02 -19.50
CA LEU A 335 -30.53 -16.47 -18.52
C LEU A 335 -29.09 -16.70 -19.01
N ASP A 336 -28.44 -15.63 -19.46
CA ASP A 336 -27.07 -15.62 -19.92
C ASP A 336 -26.13 -15.30 -18.75
N LEU A 337 -25.36 -16.32 -18.36
CA LEU A 337 -24.44 -16.31 -17.22
C LEU A 337 -22.98 -16.09 -17.63
N ASN A 338 -22.71 -15.64 -18.86
CA ASN A 338 -21.33 -15.46 -19.34
C ASN A 338 -20.46 -14.52 -18.46
N GLY A 339 -21.07 -13.54 -17.78
CA GLY A 339 -20.39 -12.65 -16.84
C GLY A 339 -20.21 -13.20 -15.42
N VAL A 340 -20.71 -14.41 -15.14
CA VAL A 340 -20.76 -15.00 -13.80
C VAL A 340 -19.53 -15.87 -13.57
N TYR A 341 -18.50 -15.26 -12.98
CA TYR A 341 -17.26 -15.97 -12.65
C TYR A 341 -17.31 -16.78 -11.35
N MET A 342 -18.27 -16.50 -10.46
CA MET A 342 -18.45 -17.24 -9.21
C MET A 342 -19.92 -17.53 -8.91
N GLY A 343 -20.18 -18.68 -8.30
CA GLY A 343 -21.48 -19.12 -7.81
C GLY A 343 -21.34 -20.01 -6.59
N ASP A 344 -22.16 -19.76 -5.56
CA ASP A 344 -22.23 -20.59 -4.35
C ASP A 344 -23.45 -21.53 -4.37
N SER A 345 -23.61 -22.34 -3.32
CA SER A 345 -24.77 -23.22 -3.20
C SER A 345 -26.10 -22.46 -3.13
N SER A 346 -26.09 -21.21 -2.67
CA SER A 346 -27.28 -20.36 -2.58
C SER A 346 -27.72 -19.92 -3.97
N ALA A 347 -26.77 -19.61 -4.85
CA ALA A 347 -27.00 -19.31 -6.25
C ALA A 347 -27.61 -20.50 -6.98
N ALA A 348 -27.05 -21.71 -6.81
CA ALA A 348 -27.60 -22.92 -7.40
C ALA A 348 -29.06 -23.17 -6.97
N ARG A 349 -29.35 -23.07 -5.66
CA ARG A 349 -30.73 -23.19 -5.14
C ARG A 349 -31.67 -22.13 -5.69
N THR A 350 -31.18 -20.90 -5.85
CA THR A 350 -31.97 -19.79 -6.37
C THR A 350 -32.33 -19.98 -7.84
N LEU A 351 -31.36 -20.43 -8.64
CA LEU A 351 -31.59 -20.78 -10.04
C LEU A 351 -32.57 -21.95 -10.17
N ALA A 352 -32.48 -22.96 -9.31
CA ALA A 352 -33.45 -24.05 -9.26
C ALA A 352 -34.86 -23.56 -8.92
N LYS A 353 -35.01 -22.66 -7.95
CA LYS A 353 -36.30 -22.01 -7.65
C LYS A 353 -36.85 -21.24 -8.85
N ILE A 354 -36.00 -20.55 -9.61
CA ILE A 354 -36.41 -19.84 -10.82
C ILE A 354 -36.89 -20.84 -11.87
N CYS A 355 -36.16 -21.93 -12.10
CA CYS A 355 -36.56 -22.98 -13.06
C CYS A 355 -37.93 -23.55 -12.73
N ASN A 356 -38.14 -24.01 -11.49
CA ASN A 356 -39.42 -24.56 -11.05
C ASN A 356 -40.56 -23.56 -11.23
N LYS A 357 -40.32 -22.29 -10.92
CA LYS A 357 -41.32 -21.22 -11.08
C LYS A 357 -41.66 -20.92 -12.55
N MET A 358 -40.71 -21.12 -13.46
CA MET A 358 -40.94 -20.98 -14.90
C MET A 358 -41.72 -22.18 -15.44
N GLU A 359 -41.43 -23.39 -14.96
CA GLU A 359 -42.19 -24.61 -15.28
C GLU A 359 -43.64 -24.52 -14.82
N GLU A 360 -43.90 -24.06 -13.59
CA GLU A 360 -45.27 -23.83 -13.06
C GLU A 360 -46.08 -22.85 -13.92
N LYS A 361 -45.41 -21.90 -14.59
CA LYS A 361 -46.03 -20.90 -15.47
C LYS A 361 -46.04 -21.28 -16.95
N GLU A 362 -45.58 -22.49 -17.29
CA GLU A 362 -45.42 -22.99 -18.67
C GLU A 362 -44.54 -22.09 -19.56
N ILE A 363 -43.60 -21.35 -18.96
CA ILE A 363 -42.65 -20.48 -19.68
C ILE A 363 -41.39 -21.30 -19.98
N LYS A 364 -40.96 -21.34 -21.24
CA LYS A 364 -39.68 -21.98 -21.58
C LYS A 364 -38.53 -21.19 -20.95
N PHE A 365 -37.73 -21.83 -20.12
CA PHE A 365 -36.56 -21.24 -19.48
C PHE A 365 -35.28 -21.95 -19.91
N LYS A 366 -34.23 -21.20 -20.23
CA LYS A 366 -32.91 -21.76 -20.57
C LYS A 366 -31.81 -20.99 -19.87
N ILE A 367 -30.86 -21.72 -19.27
CA ILE A 367 -29.63 -21.16 -18.71
C ILE A 367 -28.49 -21.39 -19.71
N VAL A 368 -27.71 -20.33 -19.99
CA VAL A 368 -26.64 -20.36 -20.98
C VAL A 368 -25.32 -19.81 -20.42
N ASN A 369 -24.18 -20.33 -20.89
CA ASN A 369 -22.83 -19.85 -20.55
C ASN A 369 -22.50 -19.88 -19.04
N CYS A 370 -22.78 -21.01 -18.39
CA CYS A 370 -22.53 -21.16 -16.95
C CYS A 370 -21.09 -21.62 -16.69
N ASN A 371 -20.45 -21.11 -15.63
CA ASN A 371 -19.15 -21.62 -15.17
C ASN A 371 -19.26 -23.10 -14.74
N GLU A 372 -18.22 -23.91 -14.99
CA GLU A 372 -18.09 -25.33 -14.62
C GLU A 372 -18.54 -25.60 -13.18
N THR A 373 -18.03 -24.84 -12.20
CA THR A 373 -18.37 -25.05 -10.78
C THR A 373 -19.87 -24.91 -10.52
N LEU A 374 -20.52 -23.93 -11.14
CA LEU A 374 -21.95 -23.69 -10.96
C LEU A 374 -22.78 -24.70 -11.77
N SER A 375 -22.30 -25.11 -12.95
CA SER A 375 -22.89 -26.18 -13.75
C SER A 375 -22.91 -27.52 -12.99
N GLU A 376 -21.82 -27.89 -12.32
CA GLU A 376 -21.78 -29.08 -11.45
C GLU A 376 -22.78 -29.01 -10.30
N MET A 377 -23.00 -27.83 -9.72
CA MET A 377 -24.01 -27.65 -8.68
C MET A 377 -25.43 -27.75 -9.24
N LEU A 378 -25.69 -27.20 -10.43
CA LEU A 378 -27.00 -27.25 -11.09
C LEU A 378 -27.38 -28.67 -11.54
N LYS A 379 -26.41 -29.49 -11.97
CA LYS A 379 -26.61 -30.90 -12.30
C LYS A 379 -27.19 -31.70 -11.11
N LYS A 380 -26.89 -31.32 -9.88
CA LYS A 380 -27.45 -31.96 -8.68
C LYS A 380 -28.95 -31.66 -8.47
N PHE A 381 -29.48 -30.66 -9.19
CA PHE A 381 -30.89 -30.30 -9.22
C PHE A 381 -31.56 -30.74 -10.54
N ASP A 382 -30.90 -31.60 -11.34
CA ASP A 382 -31.37 -32.06 -12.66
C ASP A 382 -31.65 -30.93 -13.67
N ILE A 383 -30.92 -29.81 -13.56
CA ILE A 383 -31.06 -28.66 -14.45
C ILE A 383 -30.00 -28.72 -15.55
N GLU A 384 -30.46 -28.78 -16.81
CA GLU A 384 -29.58 -28.73 -17.98
C GLU A 384 -29.11 -27.29 -18.28
N VAL A 385 -27.81 -27.17 -18.56
CA VAL A 385 -27.18 -25.92 -18.98
C VAL A 385 -26.72 -26.08 -20.44
N SER A 386 -26.99 -25.07 -21.26
CA SER A 386 -26.54 -25.01 -22.65
C SER A 386 -25.36 -24.04 -22.78
N ASP A 387 -24.42 -24.30 -23.67
CA ASP A 387 -23.36 -23.32 -23.99
C ASP A 387 -23.76 -22.42 -25.19
N GLU A 388 -24.81 -22.79 -25.91
CA GLU A 388 -25.29 -22.03 -27.07
C GLU A 388 -26.50 -21.16 -26.73
N LEU A 389 -26.43 -19.89 -27.11
CA LEU A 389 -27.59 -19.00 -27.13
C LEU A 389 -28.59 -19.52 -28.19
N PRO A 390 -29.90 -19.56 -27.89
CA PRO A 390 -30.88 -20.05 -28.85
C PRO A 390 -30.87 -19.16 -30.11
N GLN A 391 -30.59 -19.78 -31.26
CA GLN A 391 -30.75 -19.12 -32.56
C GLN A 391 -32.24 -18.91 -32.81
N TYR A 392 -32.68 -17.65 -32.85
CA TYR A 392 -34.05 -17.32 -33.21
C TYR A 392 -34.23 -17.58 -34.71
N ASN A 393 -34.83 -18.71 -35.07
CA ASN A 393 -35.18 -19.02 -36.45
C ASN A 393 -36.25 -18.04 -36.95
N GLY A 394 -35.81 -17.02 -37.66
CA GLY A 394 -36.64 -16.00 -38.28
C GLY A 394 -35.79 -14.81 -38.68
N HIS A 395 -35.67 -14.58 -39.99
CA HIS A 395 -35.02 -13.41 -40.57
C HIS A 395 -35.55 -12.11 -39.94
N ALA A 396 -34.84 -11.57 -38.96
CA ALA A 396 -34.97 -10.17 -38.57
C ALA A 396 -33.72 -9.72 -37.78
N SER A 397 -32.85 -9.02 -38.52
CA SER A 397 -32.26 -7.77 -38.08
C SER A 397 -31.14 -7.83 -37.04
N VAL A 398 -29.93 -7.87 -37.60
CA VAL A 398 -28.80 -7.01 -37.22
C VAL A 398 -29.25 -5.52 -37.24
N THR A 399 -30.08 -5.09 -36.28
CA THR A 399 -30.41 -3.66 -36.06
C THR A 399 -30.87 -3.39 -34.62
N ALA A 400 -30.31 -4.10 -33.63
CA ALA A 400 -30.41 -3.67 -32.23
C ALA A 400 -29.13 -2.94 -31.75
N SER A 401 -28.07 -2.91 -32.57
CA SER A 401 -26.81 -2.23 -32.21
C SER A 401 -26.85 -0.70 -32.37
N SER A 402 -27.69 -0.14 -33.24
CA SER A 402 -27.68 1.31 -33.53
C SER A 402 -28.47 2.17 -32.53
N LYS A 403 -29.55 1.64 -31.92
CA LYS A 403 -30.31 2.37 -30.87
C LYS A 403 -29.75 2.18 -29.45
N LEU A 404 -29.05 1.08 -29.18
CA LEU A 404 -28.30 0.88 -27.94
C LEU A 404 -27.07 1.80 -27.85
N LEU A 405 -26.44 2.15 -28.97
CA LEU A 405 -25.34 3.14 -29.01
C LEU A 405 -25.81 4.57 -28.69
N ALA A 406 -27.07 4.93 -28.98
CA ALA A 406 -27.59 6.27 -28.72
C ALA A 406 -28.08 6.49 -27.27
N TYR A 407 -28.48 5.43 -26.56
CA TYR A 407 -28.76 5.51 -25.11
C TYR A 407 -27.47 5.41 -24.29
N ASN A 408 -26.49 4.64 -24.77
CA ASN A 408 -25.16 4.56 -24.17
C ASN A 408 -24.40 5.89 -24.19
N SER A 409 -24.66 6.84 -25.09
CA SER A 409 -23.94 8.14 -25.07
C SER A 409 -24.37 9.06 -23.92
N ARG A 410 -25.61 8.97 -23.44
CA ARG A 410 -26.09 9.79 -22.30
C ARG A 410 -25.82 9.17 -20.94
N THR A 411 -25.72 7.84 -20.83
CA THR A 411 -25.36 7.16 -19.57
C THR A 411 -23.85 6.84 -19.47
N ALA A 412 -23.14 6.66 -20.59
CA ALA A 412 -21.67 6.68 -20.62
C ALA A 412 -21.10 8.10 -20.44
N SER A 413 -21.89 9.17 -20.58
CA SER A 413 -21.47 10.50 -20.11
C SER A 413 -21.34 10.58 -18.58
N LEU A 414 -21.99 9.69 -17.83
CA LEU A 414 -21.94 9.64 -16.36
C LEU A 414 -21.07 8.47 -15.83
N ALA A 415 -20.84 7.44 -16.63
CA ALA A 415 -20.01 6.28 -16.26
C ALA A 415 -18.72 6.10 -17.11
N GLY A 416 -18.57 6.80 -18.23
CA GLY A 416 -17.48 6.69 -19.21
C GLY A 416 -16.56 7.91 -19.26
N SER A 417 -16.57 8.76 -18.22
CA SER A 417 -15.46 9.70 -17.99
C SER A 417 -14.21 9.00 -17.42
N ALA A 418 -14.29 7.71 -17.14
CA ALA A 418 -13.17 6.83 -16.84
C ALA A 418 -13.13 5.74 -17.92
N THR A 419 -11.95 5.41 -18.42
CA THR A 419 -11.66 4.39 -19.46
C THR A 419 -11.88 4.79 -20.93
N ASN A 420 -11.04 5.69 -21.43
CA ASN A 420 -10.28 5.60 -22.69
C ASN A 420 -9.41 6.87 -22.74
N ILE A 421 -8.08 6.78 -22.69
CA ILE A 421 -7.20 6.83 -23.86
C ILE A 421 -5.86 6.21 -23.48
N HIS A 422 -5.42 5.21 -24.23
CA HIS A 422 -4.00 4.93 -24.43
C HIS A 422 -3.71 4.90 -25.93
N LEU A 423 -2.52 5.42 -26.28
CA LEU A 423 -1.72 5.20 -27.49
C LEU A 423 -2.00 6.09 -28.71
N SER A 424 -1.25 7.21 -28.79
CA SER A 424 -0.63 7.70 -30.03
C SER A 424 0.34 8.85 -29.74
N LYS A 425 1.64 8.59 -30.04
CA LYS A 425 2.75 9.50 -30.37
C LYS A 425 3.68 10.04 -29.25
N GLU A 426 4.95 9.68 -29.50
CA GLU A 426 6.26 10.25 -29.10
C GLU A 426 6.71 10.17 -27.64
#